data_AF-A0A6H1ZTF8-F1
#
_entry.id   AF-A0A6H1ZTF8-F1
#
_cell.length_a   1.000
_cell.length_b   1.000
_cell.length_c   1.000
_cell.angle_alpha   90.00
_cell.angle_beta   90.00
_cell.angle_gamma   90.00
#
_symmetry.space_group_name_H-M   'P 1'
#
loop_
_entity.id
_entity.type
_entity.pdbx_description
1 polymer ?
#
loop_
_entity_poly.entity_id
_entity_poly.type
_entity_poly.pdbx_seq_one_letter_code
_entity_poly.pdbx_strand_id
1 'polypeptide(L)' 'MDNFEEELRGLINRCSKENISNTPDFILAQYIAACLDAFDMATQQRETWYGRDPSIDEPTK' A
#
# COMPACT_ATOMS: atom_id res chain seq x y z
N MET A 1 -15.69 -0.88 -1.93
CA MET A 1 -14.50 -0.01 -2.02
C MET A 1 -14.00 0.16 -0.62
N ASP A 2 -12.77 -0.26 -0.37
CA ASP A 2 -12.15 -0.23 0.95
C ASP A 2 -12.16 1.20 1.51
N ASN A 3 -12.39 1.30 2.83
CA ASN A 3 -12.44 2.58 3.53
C ASN A 3 -11.16 3.41 3.32
N PHE A 4 -10.02 2.76 3.11
CA PHE A 4 -8.74 3.42 2.88
C PHE A 4 -8.65 4.17 1.55
N GLU A 5 -9.06 3.58 0.42
CA GLU A 5 -8.98 4.25 -0.89
C GLU A 5 -9.87 5.50 -0.93
N GLU A 6 -11.04 5.42 -0.30
CA GLU A 6 -11.98 6.54 -0.19
C GLU A 6 -11.42 7.68 0.68
N GLU A 7 -10.83 7.34 1.83
CA GLU A 7 -10.15 8.31 2.70
C GLU A 7 -8.94 8.94 2.01
N LEU A 8 -8.18 8.15 1.25
CA LEU A 8 -7.03 8.59 0.47
C LEU A 8 -7.45 9.53 -0.66
N ARG A 9 -8.53 9.21 -1.40
CA ARG A 9 -9.14 10.12 -2.39
C ARG A 9 -9.52 11.44 -1.74
N GLY A 10 -10.20 11.38 -0.60
CA GLY A 10 -10.57 12.58 0.17
C GLY A 10 -9.35 13.40 0.59
N LEU A 11 -8.26 12.76 1.01
CA LEU A 11 -7.02 13.44 1.36
C LEU A 11 -6.36 14.10 0.15
N ILE A 12 -6.26 13.39 -0.97
CA ILE A 12 -5.71 13.89 -2.23
C ILE A 12 -6.46 15.16 -2.66
N ASN A 13 -7.79 15.09 -2.70
CA ASN A 13 -8.64 16.20 -3.11
C ASN A 13 -8.53 17.40 -2.14
N ARG A 14 -8.57 17.17 -0.81
CA ARG A 14 -8.41 18.25 0.18
C ARG A 14 -7.05 18.97 0.08
N CYS A 15 -6.02 18.25 -0.36
CA CYS A 15 -4.68 18.79 -0.53
C CYS A 15 -4.35 19.17 -1.98
N SER A 16 -5.32 19.08 -2.91
CA SER A 16 -5.17 19.38 -4.33
C SER A 16 -3.96 18.69 -4.98
N LYS A 17 -3.64 17.45 -4.56
CA LYS A 17 -2.43 16.74 -5.01
C LYS A 17 -2.56 16.21 -6.44
N GLU A 18 -3.78 15.94 -6.86
CA GLU A 18 -4.15 15.47 -8.19
C GLU A 18 -3.94 16.53 -9.27
N ASN A 19 -4.00 17.82 -8.91
CA ASN A 19 -3.81 18.95 -9.82
C ASN A 19 -2.43 18.97 -10.46
N ILE A 20 -1.39 18.56 -9.72
CA ILE A 20 -0.01 18.53 -10.23
C ILE A 20 0.10 17.54 -11.40
N SER A 21 -0.54 16.38 -11.24
CA SER A 21 -0.59 15.33 -12.26
C SER A 21 -1.68 15.54 -13.31
N ASN A 22 -2.55 16.54 -13.16
CA ASN A 22 -3.77 16.71 -13.97
C ASN A 22 -4.57 15.41 -14.11
N THR A 23 -4.73 14.69 -12.99
CA THR A 23 -5.38 13.38 -12.93
C THR A 23 -6.60 13.48 -12.03
N PRO A 24 -7.73 12.82 -12.33
CA PRO A 24 -8.84 12.74 -11.39
C PRO A 24 -8.41 12.09 -10.06
N ASP A 25 -8.88 12.62 -8.95
CA ASP A 25 -8.52 12.20 -7.59
C ASP A 25 -8.71 10.68 -7.34
N PHE A 26 -9.82 10.10 -7.81
CA PHE A 26 -10.11 8.67 -7.64
C PHE A 26 -9.12 7.77 -8.39
N ILE A 27 -8.64 8.21 -9.55
CA ILE A 27 -7.65 7.47 -10.34
C ILE A 27 -6.29 7.54 -9.62
N LEU A 28 -5.92 8.71 -9.11
CA LEU A 28 -4.68 8.87 -8.36
C LEU A 28 -4.71 8.07 -7.04
N ALA A 29 -5.84 8.06 -6.34
CA ALA A 29 -6.02 7.26 -5.12
C ALA A 29 -5.84 5.77 -5.38
N GLN A 30 -6.50 5.23 -6.41
CA GLN A 30 -6.36 3.84 -6.82
C GLN A 30 -4.92 3.49 -7.19
N TYR A 31 -4.24 4.36 -7.94
CA TYR A 31 -2.83 4.16 -8.30
C TYR A 31 -1.92 4.09 -7.07
N ILE A 32 -2.07 5.04 -6.13
CA ILE A 32 -1.26 5.06 -4.91
C ILE A 32 -1.55 3.85 -4.02
N ALA A 33 -2.82 3.43 -3.90
CA ALA A 33 -3.18 2.21 -3.16
C ALA A 33 -2.47 0.98 -3.76
N ALA A 34 -2.52 0.82 -5.08
CA ALA A 34 -1.81 -0.27 -5.76
C ALA A 34 -0.28 -0.20 -5.57
N CYS A 35 0.32 0.99 -5.51
CA CYS A 35 1.74 1.15 -5.18
C CYS A 35 2.07 0.68 -3.75
N LEU A 36 1.18 0.92 -2.79
CA LEU A 36 1.36 0.46 -1.42
C LEU A 36 1.26 -1.06 -1.32
N ASP A 37 0.29 -1.68 -2.00
CA ASP A 37 0.18 -3.14 -2.05
C ASP A 37 1.44 -3.78 -2.65
N ALA A 38 1.93 -3.21 -3.76
CA ALA A 38 3.17 -3.67 -4.40
C ALA A 38 4.38 -3.48 -3.48
N PHE A 39 4.42 -2.39 -2.71
CA PHE A 39 5.45 -2.16 -1.71
C PHE A 39 5.40 -3.21 -0.59
N ASP A 40 4.23 -3.52 -0.06
CA ASP A 40 4.05 -4.53 0.98
C ASP A 40 4.55 -5.90 0.49
N MET A 41 4.17 -6.31 -0.72
CA MET A 41 4.68 -7.53 -1.35
C MET A 41 6.22 -7.53 -1.46
N ALA A 42 6.81 -6.41 -1.89
CA ALA A 42 8.26 -6.28 -2.00
C ALA A 42 8.96 -6.37 -0.64
N THR A 43 8.37 -5.80 0.41
CA THR A 43 8.93 -5.88 1.77
C THR A 43 8.87 -7.30 2.33
N GLN A 44 7.79 -8.05 2.07
CA GLN A 44 7.69 -9.45 2.46
C GLN A 44 8.77 -10.30 1.78
N GLN A 45 8.93 -10.14 0.45
CA GLN A 45 10.00 -10.81 -0.29
C GLN A 45 11.40 -10.46 0.23
N ARG A 46 11.60 -9.20 0.65
CA ARG A 46 12.85 -8.76 1.27
C ARG A 46 13.10 -9.47 2.61
N GLU A 47 12.10 -9.64 3.46
CA GLU A 47 12.27 -10.37 4.72
C GLU A 47 12.61 -11.85 4.47
N THR A 48 11.93 -12.49 3.50
CA THR A 48 12.29 -13.85 3.04
C THR A 48 13.74 -13.91 2.55
N TRP A 49 14.20 -12.93 1.78
CA TRP A 49 15.60 -12.86 1.31
C TRP A 49 16.62 -12.78 2.46
N TYR A 50 16.29 -12.06 3.54
CA TYR A 50 17.13 -12.03 4.75
C TYR A 50 17.02 -13.30 5.62
N GLY A 51 16.27 -14.31 5.19
CA GLY A 51 16.03 -15.53 5.97
C GLY A 51 15.17 -15.31 7.20
N ARG A 52 14.45 -14.18 7.26
CA ARG A 52 13.46 -13.86 8.29
C ARG A 52 12.09 -14.30 7.80
N ASP A 53 11.97 -15.57 7.44
CA ASP A 53 10.63 -16.16 7.42
C ASP A 53 10.10 -16.09 8.85
N PRO A 54 8.81 -15.79 9.08
CA PRO A 54 8.18 -16.10 10.36
C PRO A 54 8.28 -17.62 10.49
N SER A 55 9.38 -18.08 11.10
CA SER A 55 9.58 -19.47 11.43
C SER A 55 8.32 -19.91 12.12
N ILE A 56 7.69 -20.94 11.55
CA ILE A 56 6.70 -21.74 12.25
C ILE A 56 7.31 -22.03 13.62
N ASP A 57 6.74 -21.44 14.66
CA ASP A 57 7.05 -21.83 16.03
C ASP A 57 6.85 -23.34 16.07
N GLU A 58 7.96 -24.09 16.16
CA GLU A 58 7.88 -25.50 16.48
C GLU A 58 7.11 -25.62 17.81
N PRO A 59 6.11 -26.53 17.91
CA PRO A 59 5.44 -26.75 19.17
C PRO A 59 6.48 -27.23 20.18
N THR A 60 6.70 -26.40 21.20
CA THR A 60 7.59 -26.65 22.32
C THR A 60 7.37 -28.04 22.89
N LYS A 61 8.44 -28.84 22.90
CA LYS A 61 8.51 -30.11 23.62
C LYS A 61 8.73 -29.88 25.11
#